data_AF-A0A2W6DXX9-F1
#
_entry.id   AF-A0A2W6DXX9-F1
#
_cell.length_a   1.000
_cell.length_b   1.000
_cell.length_c   1.000
_cell.angle_alpha   90.00
_cell.angle_beta   90.00
_cell.angle_gamma   90.00
#
_symmetry.space_group_name_H-M   'P 1'
#
loop_
_entity.id
_entity.type
_entity.pdbx_description
1 polymer ?
#
loop_
_entity_poly.entity_id
_entity_poly.type
_entity_poly.pdbx_seq_one_letter_code
_entity_poly.pdbx_strand_id
1 'polypeptide(L)'
;MRGVELSHHNGDCTFETILRRHHLDDPVLWCIAEIIHEADLDDERYDAPEAPGLDVALRGLSMVCDDQETLTYTGPIFEGLYEFYRRAALLGREPA
;
A
#
# COMPACT_ATOMS: atom_id res chain seq x y z
N MET A 1 14.90 -8.94 -5.17
CA MET A 1 15.72 -9.97 -4.49
C MET A 1 14.78 -10.96 -3.82
N ARG A 2 14.90 -12.26 -4.08
CA ARG A 2 14.09 -13.30 -3.40
C ARG A 2 14.89 -13.86 -2.22
N GLY A 3 14.25 -14.02 -1.06
CA GLY A 3 14.85 -14.68 0.12
C GLY A 3 15.56 -13.76 1.12
N VAL A 4 15.26 -12.46 1.12
CA VAL A 4 15.73 -11.53 2.17
C VAL A 4 14.63 -11.28 3.19
N GLU A 5 14.98 -10.78 4.37
CA GLU A 5 14.06 -10.72 5.53
C GLU A 5 12.73 -9.99 5.28
N LEU A 6 12.73 -9.02 4.35
CA LEU A 6 11.58 -8.21 3.97
C LEU A 6 11.15 -8.45 2.51
N SER A 7 11.53 -9.56 1.88
CA SER A 7 10.99 -9.92 0.55
C SER A 7 9.61 -10.55 0.66
N HIS A 8 8.98 -10.85 -0.48
CA HIS A 8 7.77 -11.66 -0.53
C HIS A 8 7.96 -12.99 0.22
N HIS A 9 7.10 -13.25 1.20
CA HIS A 9 7.04 -14.51 1.94
C HIS A 9 5.60 -15.02 1.91
N ASN A 10 5.41 -16.31 1.59
CA ASN A 10 4.09 -16.96 1.61
C ASN A 10 2.99 -16.30 0.74
N GLY A 11 3.38 -15.58 -0.30
CA GLY A 11 2.46 -14.83 -1.15
C GLY A 11 2.08 -13.46 -0.60
N ASP A 12 2.65 -13.01 0.52
CA ASP A 12 2.46 -11.65 1.02
C ASP A 12 3.41 -10.66 0.33
N CYS A 13 2.93 -9.44 0.11
CA CYS A 13 3.75 -8.35 -0.38
C CYS A 13 4.75 -7.87 0.71
N THR A 14 5.71 -7.01 0.32
CA THR A 14 6.72 -6.50 1.27
C THR A 14 6.07 -5.77 2.45
N PHE A 15 5.01 -5.00 2.19
CA PHE A 15 4.35 -4.21 3.23
C PHE A 15 3.60 -5.08 4.23
N GLU A 16 2.85 -6.10 3.79
CA GLU A 16 2.24 -7.09 4.67
C GLU A 16 3.27 -7.80 5.56
N THR A 17 4.42 -8.17 4.99
CA THR A 17 5.52 -8.77 5.74
C THR A 17 6.00 -7.84 6.86
N ILE A 18 6.13 -6.55 6.59
CA ILE A 18 6.51 -5.53 7.59
C ILE A 18 5.45 -5.45 8.70
N LEU A 19 4.16 -5.38 8.35
CA LEU A 19 3.07 -5.29 9.33
C LEU A 19 3.06 -6.50 10.28
N ARG A 20 3.16 -7.73 9.73
CA ARG A 20 3.19 -8.96 10.53
C ARG A 20 4.39 -9.01 11.45
N ARG A 21 5.58 -8.68 10.92
CA ARG A 21 6.85 -8.74 11.66
C ARG A 21 6.88 -7.77 12.84
N HIS A 22 6.29 -6.59 12.67
CA HIS A 22 6.27 -5.56 13.69
C HIS A 22 5.01 -5.58 14.57
N HIS A 23 4.13 -6.58 14.41
CA HIS A 23 2.87 -6.71 15.15
C HIS A 23 2.02 -5.43 15.06
N LEU A 24 1.93 -4.88 13.85
CA LEU A 24 1.13 -3.68 13.57
C LEU A 24 -0.28 -4.12 13.17
N ASP A 25 -1.19 -4.10 14.15
CA ASP A 25 -2.56 -4.58 14.01
C ASP A 25 -3.57 -3.47 13.66
N ASP A 26 -3.10 -2.30 13.22
CA ASP A 26 -3.98 -1.21 12.84
C ASP A 26 -4.80 -1.60 11.59
N PRO A 27 -6.14 -1.66 11.68
CA PRO A 27 -6.98 -2.09 10.57
C PRO A 27 -6.87 -1.17 9.34
N VAL A 28 -6.53 0.11 9.53
CA VAL A 28 -6.30 1.06 8.42
C VAL A 28 -5.04 0.69 7.65
N LEU A 29 -3.97 0.30 8.36
CA LEU A 29 -2.73 -0.17 7.71
C LEU A 29 -2.98 -1.46 6.92
N TRP A 30 -3.77 -2.37 7.47
CA TRP A 30 -4.13 -3.61 6.77
C TRP A 30 -4.99 -3.37 5.53
N CYS A 31 -5.94 -2.44 5.57
CA CYS A 31 -6.69 -2.04 4.36
C CYS A 31 -5.76 -1.49 3.26
N ILE A 32 -4.79 -0.64 3.62
CA ILE A 32 -3.78 -0.15 2.66
C ILE A 32 -2.91 -1.31 2.16
N ALA A 33 -2.64 -2.31 2.99
CA ALA A 33 -1.85 -3.47 2.61
C ALA A 33 -2.52 -4.33 1.55
N GLU A 34 -3.85 -4.47 1.60
CA GLU A 34 -4.64 -5.14 0.55
C GLU A 34 -4.53 -4.40 -0.78
N ILE A 35 -4.62 -3.06 -0.77
CA ILE A 35 -4.44 -2.24 -1.98
C ILE A 35 -3.03 -2.39 -2.56
N ILE A 36 -2.00 -2.35 -1.70
CA ILE A 36 -0.60 -2.53 -2.13
C ILE A 36 -0.35 -3.95 -2.63
N HIS A 37 -0.99 -4.96 -2.03
CA HIS A 37 -0.88 -6.35 -2.47
C HIS A 37 -1.35 -6.50 -3.91
N GLU A 38 -2.56 -6.03 -4.22
CA GLU A 38 -3.09 -6.11 -5.58
C GLU A 38 -2.27 -5.28 -6.57
N ALA A 39 -1.73 -4.13 -6.15
CA ALA A 39 -0.85 -3.33 -7.01
C ALA A 39 0.48 -4.03 -7.34
N ASP A 40 1.06 -4.78 -6.39
CA ASP A 40 2.36 -5.44 -6.53
C ASP A 40 2.27 -6.84 -7.17
N LEU A 41 1.23 -7.62 -6.81
CA LEU A 41 1.09 -9.02 -7.18
C LEU A 41 0.00 -9.28 -8.23
N ASP A 42 -1.07 -8.49 -8.26
CA ASP A 42 -2.18 -8.60 -9.22
C ASP A 42 -2.71 -10.04 -9.35
N ASP A 43 -2.94 -10.70 -8.21
CA ASP A 43 -3.39 -12.10 -8.13
C ASP A 43 -4.86 -12.24 -7.69
N GLU A 44 -5.59 -11.13 -7.62
CA GLU A 44 -7.03 -11.03 -7.31
C GLU A 44 -7.37 -11.58 -5.92
N ARG A 45 -6.44 -11.52 -4.96
CA ARG A 45 -6.64 -12.01 -3.59
C ARG A 45 -7.59 -11.11 -2.79
N TYR A 46 -7.58 -9.81 -3.04
CA TYR A 46 -8.36 -8.79 -2.36
C TYR A 46 -9.21 -7.96 -3.34
N ASP A 47 -10.39 -7.52 -2.89
CA ASP A 47 -11.25 -6.58 -3.62
C ASP A 47 -10.75 -5.15 -3.39
N ALA A 48 -9.71 -4.75 -4.14
CA ALA A 48 -9.08 -3.44 -4.03
C ALA A 48 -9.16 -2.66 -5.36
N PRO A 49 -10.32 -2.05 -5.70
CA PRO A 49 -10.51 -1.35 -6.97
C PRO A 49 -9.58 -0.14 -7.17
N GLU A 50 -8.98 0.40 -6.11
CA GLU A 50 -8.01 1.48 -6.14
C GLU A 50 -6.62 1.03 -6.61
N ALA A 51 -6.29 -0.27 -6.49
CA ALA A 51 -4.96 -0.80 -6.72
C ALA A 51 -4.42 -0.55 -8.15
N PRO A 52 -5.19 -0.78 -9.24
CA PRO A 52 -4.70 -0.50 -10.60
C PRO A 52 -4.37 0.98 -10.82
N GLY A 53 -5.16 1.88 -10.23
CA GLY A 53 -4.93 3.32 -10.34
C GLY A 53 -3.66 3.75 -9.60
N LEU A 54 -3.46 3.21 -8.39
CA LEU A 54 -2.26 3.46 -7.60
C LEU A 54 -1.01 2.89 -8.30
N ASP A 55 -1.08 1.66 -8.81
CA ASP A 55 0.04 1.02 -9.51
C ASP A 55 0.51 1.84 -10.72
N VAL A 56 -0.42 2.23 -11.60
CA VAL A 56 -0.09 3.03 -12.79
C VAL A 56 0.52 4.38 -12.40
N ALA A 57 -0.01 5.03 -11.37
CA ALA A 57 0.52 6.32 -10.90
C ALA A 57 1.95 6.20 -10.35
N LEU A 58 2.21 5.20 -9.50
CA LEU A 58 3.52 4.98 -8.88
C LEU A 58 4.56 4.51 -9.92
N ARG A 59 4.19 3.62 -10.83
CA ARG A 59 5.07 3.21 -11.95
C ARG A 59 5.40 4.38 -12.85
N GLY A 60 4.40 5.18 -13.23
CA GLY A 60 4.63 6.38 -14.04
C GLY A 60 5.59 7.35 -13.38
N LEU A 61 5.46 7.55 -12.06
CA LEU A 61 6.38 8.38 -11.28
C LEU A 61 7.81 7.82 -11.32
N SER A 62 7.98 6.52 -11.13
CA SER A 62 9.31 5.86 -11.16
C SER A 62 10.03 5.98 -12.51
N MET A 63 9.30 6.27 -13.59
CA MET A 63 9.89 6.50 -14.92
C MET A 63 10.46 7.90 -15.10
N VAL A 64 10.10 8.86 -14.24
CA VAL A 64 10.46 10.27 -14.38
C VAL A 64 11.20 10.85 -13.16
N CYS A 65 11.17 10.15 -12.03
CA CYS A 65 11.78 10.55 -10.77
C CYS A 65 12.90 9.60 -10.35
N ASP A 66 13.88 10.10 -9.61
CA ASP A 66 14.80 9.25 -8.87
C ASP A 66 14.17 8.69 -7.57
N ASP A 67 14.92 7.86 -6.85
CA ASP A 67 14.43 7.22 -5.61
C ASP A 67 14.02 8.25 -4.54
N GLN A 68 14.76 9.35 -4.38
CA GLN A 68 14.48 10.35 -3.35
C GLN A 68 13.27 11.23 -3.71
N GLU A 69 13.18 11.61 -4.98
CA GLU A 69 12.01 12.31 -5.52
C GLU A 69 10.76 11.44 -5.40
N THR A 70 10.86 10.16 -5.77
CA THR A 70 9.75 9.19 -5.62
C THR A 70 9.26 9.16 -4.18
N LEU A 71 10.16 8.96 -3.20
CA LEU A 71 9.79 8.97 -1.78
C LEU A 71 9.12 10.28 -1.34
N THR A 72 9.63 11.42 -1.82
CA THR A 72 9.09 12.74 -1.49
C THR A 72 7.65 12.91 -1.99
N TYR A 73 7.35 12.43 -3.20
CA TYR A 73 6.02 12.54 -3.78
C TYR A 73 5.05 11.49 -3.27
N THR A 74 5.51 10.26 -2.99
CA THR A 74 4.63 9.17 -2.54
C THR A 74 4.30 9.26 -1.05
N GLY A 75 5.14 9.89 -0.24
CA GLY A 75 4.89 10.06 1.21
C GLY A 75 3.51 10.67 1.50
N PRO A 76 3.20 11.88 1.00
CA PRO A 76 1.90 12.51 1.18
C PRO A 76 0.72 11.71 0.62
N ILE A 77 0.94 10.89 -0.43
CA ILE A 77 -0.09 10.02 -1.00
C ILE A 77 -0.49 8.95 0.02
N PHE A 78 0.48 8.23 0.58
CA PHE A 78 0.20 7.20 1.57
C PHE A 78 -0.31 7.77 2.90
N GLU A 79 0.19 8.93 3.34
CA GLU A 79 -0.37 9.64 4.50
C GLU A 79 -1.83 10.05 4.26
N GLY A 80 -2.15 10.55 3.06
CA GLY A 80 -3.50 10.93 2.66
C GLY A 80 -4.45 9.72 2.61
N LEU A 81 -4.02 8.60 2.01
CA LEU A 81 -4.79 7.35 1.98
C LEU A 81 -5.07 6.85 3.40
N TYR A 82 -4.06 6.87 4.27
CA TYR A 82 -4.23 6.51 5.68
C TYR A 82 -5.27 7.39 6.38
N GLU A 83 -5.18 8.71 6.25
CA GLU A 83 -6.16 9.61 6.86
C GLU A 83 -7.57 9.44 6.26
N PHE A 84 -7.67 9.16 4.96
CA PHE A 84 -8.94 8.89 4.29
C PHE A 84 -9.63 7.66 4.87
N TYR A 85 -8.97 6.50 4.89
CA TYR A 85 -9.55 5.27 5.44
C TYR A 85 -9.75 5.34 6.95
N ARG A 86 -8.85 6.02 7.69
CA ARG A 86 -9.04 6.28 9.11
C ARG A 86 -10.32 7.08 9.37
N ARG A 87 -10.56 8.16 8.60
CA ARG A 87 -11.80 8.94 8.71
C ARG A 87 -13.02 8.13 8.28
N ALA A 88 -12.89 7.32 7.23
CA ALA A 88 -13.96 6.45 6.78
C ALA A 88 -14.42 5.50 7.90
N ALA A 89 -13.47 4.86 8.57
CA ALA A 89 -13.71 3.98 9.71
C ALA A 89 -14.35 4.71 10.90
N LEU A 90 -13.89 5.92 11.22
CA LEU A 90 -14.44 6.73 12.31
C LEU A 90 -15.86 7.24 12.03
N LEU A 91 -16.17 7.56 10.77
CA LEU A 91 -17.47 8.09 10.35
C LEU A 91 -18.48 7.00 9.99
N GLY A 92 -18.02 5.77 9.74
CA GLY A 92 -18.84 4.69 9.18
C GLY A 92 -19.29 4.95 7.73
N ARG A 93 -18.62 5.85 7.02
CA ARG A 93 -18.88 6.24 5.62
C ARG A 93 -17.66 6.94 5.04
N GLU A 94 -17.55 7.02 3.72
CA GLU A 94 -16.47 7.76 3.06
C GLU A 94 -16.42 9.25 3.47
N PRO A 95 -15.21 9.79 3.70
CA PRO A 95 -14.98 11.22 3.87
C PRO A 95 -15.37 11.99 2.60
N ALA A 96 -15.91 13.20 2.78
CA ALA A 96 -16.27 14.10 1.69
C ALA A 96 -15.04 14.83 1.11
#